data_AF-A0A2E1E0M5-F1
#
_entry.id   AF-A0A2E1E0M5-F1
#
_cell.length_a   1.000
_cell.length_b   1.000
_cell.length_c   1.000
_cell.angle_alpha   90.00
_cell.angle_beta   90.00
_cell.angle_gamma   90.00
#
_symmetry.space_group_name_H-M   'P 1'
#
loop_
_entity.id
_entity.type
_entity.pdbx_description
1 polymer ?
#
loop_
_entity_poly.entity_id
_entity_poly.type
_entity_poly.pdbx_seq_one_letter_code
_entity_poly.pdbx_strand_id
1 'polypeptide(L)'
;MSVKTILLVVLFIWGIPSSFIRSKFRKIVYQTNDWKINIKPLFFKELKGLFINLYPEDANYIKTRNYYRVYLLIYLVLFILYSYI
;
A
#
# COMPACT_ATOMS: atom_id res chain seq x y z
N MET A 1 -6.07 6.22 -28.29
CA MET A 1 -5.21 6.41 -27.09
C MET A 1 -4.08 5.39 -27.17
N SER A 2 -2.81 5.79 -26.96
CA SER A 2 -1.70 4.84 -27.01
C SER A 2 -1.75 3.89 -25.80
N VAL A 3 -1.12 2.71 -25.92
CA VAL A 3 -0.99 1.75 -24.81
C VAL A 3 -0.36 2.42 -23.58
N LYS A 4 0.65 3.26 -23.81
CA LYS A 4 1.30 4.05 -22.77
C LYS A 4 0.34 4.99 -22.04
N THR A 5 -0.53 5.69 -22.77
CA THR A 5 -1.55 6.55 -22.16
C THR A 5 -2.59 5.74 -21.39
N ILE A 6 -3.03 4.58 -21.91
CA ILE A 6 -3.95 3.67 -21.18
C ILE A 6 -3.32 3.24 -19.85
N LEU A 7 -2.07 2.76 -19.87
CA LEU A 7 -1.37 2.32 -18.67
C LEU A 7 -1.18 3.45 -17.66
N LEU A 8 -0.89 4.67 -18.13
CA LEU A 8 -0.79 5.85 -17.26
C LEU A 8 -2.12 6.15 -16.57
N VAL A 9 -3.24 6.11 -17.30
CA VAL A 9 -4.58 6.31 -16.72
C VAL A 9 -4.88 5.21 -15.70
N VAL A 10 -4.57 3.95 -16.01
CA VAL A 10 -4.73 2.83 -15.09
C VAL A 10 -3.89 3.02 -13.83
N LEU A 11 -2.64 3.48 -13.95
CA LEU A 11 -1.78 3.77 -12.80
C LEU A 11 -2.36 4.84 -11.89
N PHE A 12 -2.89 5.93 -12.45
CA PHE A 12 -3.53 6.98 -11.65
C PHE A 12 -4.79 6.45 -10.95
N ILE A 13 -5.67 5.77 -11.67
CA ILE A 13 -6.90 5.17 -11.09
C ILE A 13 -6.53 4.18 -10.00
N TRP A 14 -5.55 3.29 -10.28
CA TRP A 14 -5.09 2.30 -9.33
C TRP A 14 -4.47 2.96 -8.12
N GLY A 15 -3.78 4.10 -8.26
CA GLY A 15 -3.16 4.85 -7.16
C GLY A 15 -4.12 5.56 -6.20
N ILE A 16 -5.33 5.92 -6.63
CA ILE A 16 -6.34 6.60 -5.78
C ILE A 16 -6.61 5.85 -4.45
N PRO A 17 -6.94 4.54 -4.46
CA PRO A 17 -7.22 3.82 -3.22
C PRO A 17 -6.01 3.63 -2.30
N SER A 18 -4.78 3.87 -2.77
CA SER A 18 -3.54 3.60 -2.01
C SER A 18 -3.51 4.32 -0.66
N SER A 19 -4.01 5.55 -0.61
CA SER A 19 -4.06 6.37 0.61
C SER A 19 -4.92 5.73 1.70
N PHE A 20 -6.08 5.17 1.34
CA PHE A 20 -6.98 4.52 2.28
C PHE A 20 -6.40 3.21 2.81
N ILE A 21 -5.84 2.40 1.91
CA ILE A 21 -5.23 1.11 2.25
C ILE A 21 -4.02 1.32 3.16
N ARG A 22 -3.13 2.25 2.77
CA ARG A 22 -1.98 2.65 3.58
C ARG A 22 -2.42 3.19 4.94
N SER A 23 -3.45 4.03 4.99
CA SER A 23 -3.93 4.57 6.26
C SER A 23 -4.41 3.48 7.21
N LYS A 24 -5.21 2.54 6.72
CA LYS A 24 -5.68 1.40 7.53
C LYS A 24 -4.50 0.57 8.04
N PHE A 25 -3.53 0.28 7.17
CA PHE A 25 -2.32 -0.45 7.56
C PHE A 25 -1.51 0.29 8.63
N ARG A 26 -1.29 1.60 8.46
CA ARG A 26 -0.57 2.43 9.46
C ARG A 26 -1.25 2.43 10.80
N LYS A 27 -2.57 2.62 10.85
CA LYS A 27 -3.33 2.62 12.11
C LYS A 27 -3.13 1.33 12.90
N ILE A 28 -3.16 0.17 12.22
CA ILE A 28 -2.91 -1.13 12.85
C ILE A 28 -1.43 -1.25 13.29
N VAL A 29 -0.48 -0.97 12.40
CA VAL A 29 0.96 -1.09 12.68
C VAL A 29 1.39 -0.24 13.86
N TYR A 30 0.89 1.00 13.93
CA TYR A 30 1.18 1.95 15.00
C TYR A 30 0.23 1.83 16.20
N GLN A 31 -0.73 0.90 16.18
CA GLN A 31 -1.71 0.68 17.25
C GLN A 31 -2.39 1.99 17.67
N THR A 32 -2.86 2.75 16.70
CA THR A 32 -3.50 4.05 16.93
C THR A 32 -4.68 4.27 16.00
N ASN A 33 -5.70 4.96 16.50
CA ASN A 33 -6.85 5.38 15.70
C ASN A 33 -6.69 6.81 15.14
N ASP A 34 -5.67 7.55 15.59
CA ASP A 34 -5.43 8.94 15.23
C ASP A 34 -5.09 9.07 13.74
N TRP A 35 -5.81 9.95 13.04
CA TRP A 35 -5.61 10.26 11.62
C TRP A 35 -4.26 10.94 11.36
N LYS A 36 -3.68 11.62 12.36
CA LYS A 36 -2.37 12.29 12.27
C LYS A 36 -1.26 11.32 11.90
N ILE A 37 -1.43 10.01 12.16
CA ILE A 37 -0.45 9.01 11.75
C ILE A 37 -0.17 9.06 10.25
N ASN A 38 -1.12 9.47 9.41
CA ASN A 38 -0.94 9.51 7.96
C ASN A 38 0.01 10.63 7.49
N ILE A 39 0.14 11.71 8.27
CA ILE A 39 1.01 12.86 7.95
C ILE A 39 2.40 12.67 8.56
N LYS A 40 2.51 11.95 9.68
CA LYS A 40 3.81 11.72 10.34
C LYS A 40 4.79 11.01 9.40
N PRO A 41 6.04 11.49 9.25
CA PRO A 41 7.07 10.89 8.38
C PRO A 41 7.74 9.67 9.04
N LEU A 42 6.92 8.77 9.59
CA LEU A 42 7.36 7.51 10.19
C LEU A 42 7.19 6.40 9.15
N PHE A 43 8.29 5.72 8.80
CA PHE A 43 8.32 4.69 7.76
C PHE A 43 8.92 3.34 8.20
N PHE A 44 9.87 3.35 9.14
CA PHE A 44 10.55 2.12 9.56
C PHE A 44 9.61 1.04 10.11
N LYS A 45 8.60 1.42 10.92
CA LYS A 45 7.62 0.45 11.45
C LYS A 45 6.71 -0.10 10.35
N GLU A 46 6.37 0.70 9.35
CA GLU A 46 5.61 0.22 8.18
C GLU A 46 6.43 -0.78 7.37
N LEU A 47 7.70 -0.49 7.09
CA LEU A 47 8.58 -1.43 6.38
C LEU A 47 8.70 -2.75 7.16
N LYS A 48 8.93 -2.68 8.47
CA LYS A 48 8.90 -3.88 9.32
C LYS A 48 7.55 -4.59 9.25
N GLY A 49 6.43 -3.87 9.34
CA GLY A 49 5.10 -4.48 9.22
C GLY A 49 4.80 -5.06 7.84
N LEU A 50 5.42 -4.51 6.79
CA LEU A 50 5.26 -4.95 5.41
C LEU A 50 6.13 -6.14 5.08
N PHE A 51 7.31 -6.30 5.66
CA PHE A 51 8.23 -7.40 5.31
C PHE A 51 8.31 -8.47 6.42
N ILE A 52 8.22 -8.06 7.67
CA ILE A 52 8.21 -8.90 8.88
C ILE A 52 6.76 -9.02 9.38
N ASN A 53 6.45 -10.07 10.15
CA ASN A 53 5.16 -10.21 10.82
C ASN A 53 5.29 -9.64 12.24
N LEU A 54 4.74 -8.45 12.48
CA LEU A 54 4.81 -7.79 13.79
C LEU A 54 3.79 -8.35 14.80
N TYR A 55 2.63 -8.81 14.32
CA TYR A 55 1.51 -9.25 15.14
C TYR A 55 0.93 -10.57 14.58
N PRO A 56 1.59 -11.71 14.80
CA PRO A 56 1.18 -12.99 14.23
C PRO A 56 -0.18 -13.49 14.71
N GLU A 57 -0.61 -13.05 15.90
CA GLU A 57 -1.91 -13.44 16.48
C GLU A 57 -3.07 -12.51 16.06
N ASP A 58 -2.77 -11.40 15.38
CA ASP A 58 -3.80 -10.45 14.93
C ASP A 58 -4.25 -10.78 13.49
N ALA A 59 -5.38 -11.48 13.39
CA ALA A 59 -5.99 -11.84 12.11
C ALA A 59 -6.35 -10.62 11.24
N ASN A 60 -6.75 -9.50 11.83
CA ASN A 60 -7.09 -8.27 11.11
C ASN A 60 -5.82 -7.60 10.55
N TYR A 61 -4.73 -7.60 11.31
CA TYR A 61 -3.41 -7.19 10.84
C TYR A 61 -2.95 -8.06 9.68
N ILE A 62 -2.97 -9.39 9.81
CA ILE A 62 -2.54 -10.32 8.75
C ILE A 62 -3.33 -10.09 7.46
N LYS A 63 -4.66 -10.00 7.56
CA LYS A 63 -5.54 -9.74 6.43
C LYS A 63 -5.22 -8.40 5.76
N THR A 64 -5.09 -7.33 6.55
CA THR A 64 -4.80 -5.99 6.03
C THR A 64 -3.41 -5.93 5.37
N ARG A 65 -2.40 -6.53 5.99
CA ARG A 65 -1.03 -6.61 5.47
C ARG A 65 -0.96 -7.36 4.14
N ASN A 66 -1.59 -8.54 4.05
CA ASN A 66 -1.57 -9.34 2.84
C ASN A 66 -2.31 -8.64 1.69
N TYR A 67 -3.46 -8.04 1.98
CA TYR A 67 -4.17 -7.22 1.01
C TYR A 67 -3.30 -6.05 0.52
N TYR A 68 -2.65 -5.33 1.43
CA TYR A 68 -1.80 -4.19 1.07
C TYR A 68 -0.58 -4.62 0.24
N ARG A 69 0.05 -5.75 0.57
CA ARG A 69 1.16 -6.33 -0.21
C ARG A 69 0.76 -6.68 -1.63
N VAL A 70 -0.37 -7.37 -1.82
CA VAL A 70 -0.87 -7.73 -3.15
C VAL A 70 -1.19 -6.47 -3.96
N TYR A 71 -1.85 -5.50 -3.35
CA TYR A 71 -2.15 -4.23 -3.99
C TYR A 71 -0.88 -3.48 -4.44
N LEU A 72 0.15 -3.41 -3.58
CA LEU A 72 1.44 -2.82 -3.92
C LEU A 72 2.18 -3.59 -5.01
N LEU A 73 2.09 -4.94 -5.01
CA LEU A 73 2.69 -5.78 -6.05
C LEU A 73 2.05 -5.50 -7.42
N ILE A 74 0.72 -5.41 -7.49
CA ILE A 74 0.01 -5.05 -8.73
C ILE A 74 0.41 -3.64 -9.17
N TYR A 75 0.45 -2.67 -8.25
CA TYR A 75 0.90 -1.31 -8.54
C TYR A 75 2.32 -1.30 -9.14
N LEU A 76 3.24 -2.07 -8.56
CA LEU A 76 4.62 -2.20 -9.04
C LEU A 76 4.70 -2.82 -10.43
N VAL A 77 3.93 -3.89 -10.71
CA VAL A 77 3.88 -4.53 -12.03
C VAL A 77 3.35 -3.55 -13.08
N LEU A 78 2.25 -2.83 -12.79
CA LEU A 78 1.72 -1.81 -13.70
C LEU A 78 2.75 -0.71 -14.00
N PHE A 79 3.50 -0.29 -12.97
CA PHE A 79 4.51 0.74 -13.12
C PHE A 79 5.70 0.28 -13.98
N ILE A 80 6.15 -0.96 -13.75
CA ILE A 80 7.18 -1.61 -14.59
C ILE A 80 6.70 -1.67 -16.04
N LEU A 81 5.49 -2.18 -16.30
CA LEU A 81 4.95 -2.27 -17.66
C LEU A 81 4.88 -0.90 -18.34
N TYR A 82 4.41 0.14 -17.65
CA TYR A 82 4.39 1.51 -18.18
C TYR A 82 5.79 2.06 -18.50
N SER A 83 6.81 1.65 -17.73
CA SER A 83 8.18 2.16 -17.89
C SER A 83 8.90 1.54 -19.09
N TYR A 84 8.58 0.29 -19.44
CA TYR A 84 9.21 -0.45 -20.55
C TYR A 84 8.44 -0.37 -21.88
N ILE A 85 7.21 0.16 -21.87
CA ILE A 85 6.36 0.40 -23.06
C ILE A 85 6.42 1.88 -23.46
#